data_AF-A0A1L5NLT4-F1
#
_entry.id   AF-A0A1L5NLT4-F1
#
_cell.length_a   1.000
_cell.length_b   1.000
_cell.length_c   1.000
_cell.angle_alpha   90.00
_cell.angle_beta   90.00
_cell.angle_gamma   90.00
#
_symmetry.space_group_name_H-M   'P 1'
#
loop_
_entity.id
_entity.type
_entity.pdbx_description
1 polymer ?
#
loop_
_entity_poly.entity_id
_entity_poly.type
_entity_poly.pdbx_seq_one_letter_code
_entity_poly.pdbx_strand_id
1 'polypeptide(L)'
;MAINVNNPEADALTRKFAQMAGVTITEAIVIAMKEAIERRRNTETPLQTARRLREKHRIAINDVARKPLPREAFDEMWDEG
;
A
#
# COMPACT_ATOMS: atom_id res chain seq x y z
N MET A 1 14.99 -1.69 17.42
CA MET A 1 15.51 -2.92 16.79
C MET A 1 16.19 -2.54 15.50
N ALA A 2 17.38 -3.09 15.21
CA ALA A 2 18.11 -2.81 13.97
C ALA A 2 17.68 -3.78 12.87
N ILE A 3 17.38 -3.27 11.68
CA ILE A 3 17.17 -4.08 10.48
C ILE A 3 18.55 -4.28 9.84
N ASN A 4 18.99 -5.53 9.73
CA ASN A 4 20.25 -5.86 9.06
C ASN A 4 20.00 -6.12 7.56
N VAL A 5 20.71 -5.41 6.70
CA VAL A 5 20.61 -5.56 5.24
C VAL A 5 21.72 -6.47 4.76
N ASN A 6 21.45 -7.78 4.68
CA ASN A 6 22.43 -8.79 4.28
C ASN A 6 22.61 -8.92 2.75
N ASN A 7 21.87 -8.13 1.97
CA ASN A 7 21.98 -8.11 0.52
C ASN A 7 22.97 -6.99 0.10
N PRO A 8 24.09 -7.32 -0.59
CA PRO A 8 25.10 -6.33 -0.97
C PRO A 8 24.59 -5.20 -1.88
N GLU A 9 23.64 -5.50 -2.78
CA GLU A 9 23.03 -4.51 -3.66
C GLU A 9 22.17 -3.53 -2.86
N ALA A 10 21.37 -4.03 -1.92
CA ALA A 10 20.55 -3.19 -1.05
C ALA A 10 21.39 -2.29 -0.13
N ASP A 11 22.52 -2.78 0.40
CA ASP A 11 23.47 -1.95 1.16
C ASP A 11 24.07 -0.85 0.27
N ALA A 12 24.53 -1.18 -0.93
CA ALA A 12 25.11 -0.21 -1.86
C ALA A 12 24.10 0.88 -2.28
N LEU A 13 22.85 0.49 -2.59
CA LEU A 13 21.77 1.42 -2.92
C LEU A 13 21.43 2.33 -1.74
N THR A 14 21.37 1.77 -0.52
CA THR A 14 21.06 2.53 0.69
C THR A 14 22.15 3.54 1.00
N ARG A 15 23.42 3.15 0.90
CA ARG A 15 24.55 4.08 1.11
C ARG A 15 24.55 5.22 0.10
N LYS A 16 24.31 4.90 -1.18
CA LYS A 16 24.19 5.91 -2.23
C LYS A 16 23.05 6.88 -1.94
N PHE A 17 21.89 6.37 -1.56
CA PHE A 17 20.73 7.21 -1.23
C PHE A 17 20.97 8.07 0.01
N ALA A 18 21.55 7.51 1.07
CA ALA A 18 21.93 8.23 2.28
C ALA A 18 22.88 9.40 1.97
N GLN A 19 23.89 9.16 1.11
CA GLN A 19 24.82 10.19 0.67
C GLN A 19 24.13 11.29 -0.15
N MET A 20 23.23 10.92 -1.07
CA MET A 20 22.49 11.87 -1.89
C MET A 20 21.52 12.73 -1.08
N ALA A 21 20.85 12.13 -0.09
CA ALA A 21 19.87 12.80 0.75
C ALA A 21 20.50 13.51 1.97
N GLY A 22 21.80 13.28 2.26
CA GLY A 22 22.48 13.87 3.41
C GLY A 22 21.98 13.37 4.76
N VAL A 23 21.50 12.12 4.82
CA VAL A 23 20.88 11.51 6.01
C VAL A 23 21.63 10.26 6.45
N THR A 24 21.32 9.75 7.64
CA THR A 24 21.87 8.47 8.11
C THR A 24 21.35 7.29 7.27
N ILE A 25 22.07 6.16 7.28
CA ILE A 25 21.64 4.92 6.60
C ILE A 25 20.24 4.50 7.05
N THR A 26 19.95 4.59 8.34
CA THR A 26 18.63 4.22 8.88
C THR A 26 17.53 5.15 8.37
N GLU A 27 17.76 6.46 8.34
CA GLU A 27 16.81 7.42 7.78
C GLU A 27 16.59 7.19 6.28
N ALA A 28 17.66 6.90 5.55
CA ALA A 28 17.59 6.58 4.12
C ALA A 28 16.67 5.38 3.85
N ILE A 29 16.77 4.32 4.65
CA ILE A 29 15.86 3.15 4.56
C ILE A 29 14.41 3.57 4.81
N VAL A 30 14.16 4.33 5.88
CA VAL A 30 12.80 4.76 6.24
C VAL A 30 12.18 5.64 5.15
N ILE A 31 12.95 6.60 4.61
CA ILE A 31 12.50 7.49 3.54
C ILE A 31 12.19 6.68 2.28
N ALA A 32 13.13 5.86 1.82
CA ALA A 32 12.95 5.05 0.61
C ALA A 32 11.73 4.14 0.70
N MET A 33 11.48 3.53 1.86
CA MET A 33 10.31 2.68 2.08
C MET A 33 9.01 3.48 2.11
N LYS A 34 8.98 4.65 2.76
CA LYS A 34 7.81 5.54 2.76
C LYS A 34 7.45 5.98 1.35
N GLU A 35 8.44 6.46 0.60
CA GLU A 35 8.26 6.91 -0.79
C GLU A 35 7.84 5.75 -1.70
N ALA A 36 8.41 4.55 -1.53
CA ALA A 36 7.99 3.37 -2.31
C ALA A 36 6.53 2.97 -2.02
N ILE A 37 6.10 3.04 -0.76
CA ILE A 37 4.70 2.77 -0.37
C ILE A 37 3.78 3.85 -0.93
N GLU A 38 4.14 5.11 -0.77
CA GLU A 38 3.35 6.25 -1.24
C GLU A 38 3.23 6.26 -2.76
N ARG A 39 4.34 6.01 -3.47
CA ARG A 39 4.33 5.86 -4.93
C ARG A 39 3.39 4.74 -5.36
N ARG A 40 3.41 3.59 -4.68
CA ARG A 40 2.47 2.48 -4.97
C ARG A 40 1.02 2.84 -4.65
N ARG A 41 0.76 3.57 -3.56
CA ARG A 41 -0.59 4.04 -3.19
C ARG A 41 -1.13 5.06 -4.19
N ASN A 42 -0.28 5.94 -4.70
CA ASN A 42 -0.68 7.00 -5.63
C ASN A 42 -0.70 6.56 -7.10
N THR A 43 -0.26 5.33 -7.42
CA THR A 43 -0.35 4.77 -8.77
C THR A 43 -1.80 4.63 -9.26
N GLU A 44 -2.74 4.39 -8.34
CA GLU A 44 -4.16 4.26 -8.64
C GLU A 44 -4.97 5.19 -7.74
N THR A 45 -5.88 5.95 -8.33
CA THR A 45 -6.93 6.63 -7.56
C THR A 45 -7.84 5.57 -6.90
N PRO A 46 -8.53 5.89 -5.79
CA PRO A 46 -9.46 4.97 -5.15
C PRO A 46 -10.51 4.39 -6.12
N LEU A 47 -10.96 5.18 -7.09
CA LEU A 47 -11.89 4.74 -8.13
C LEU A 47 -11.26 3.72 -9.08
N GLN A 48 -10.01 3.94 -9.50
CA GLN A 48 -9.27 3.00 -10.35
C GLN A 48 -8.97 1.69 -9.62
N THR A 49 -8.57 1.75 -8.35
CA THR A 49 -8.38 0.56 -7.51
C THR A 49 -9.69 -0.20 -7.33
N ALA A 50 -10.80 0.49 -7.06
CA ALA A 50 -12.11 -0.14 -6.97
C ALA A 50 -12.51 -0.81 -8.28
N ARG A 51 -12.24 -0.17 -9.44
CA ARG A 51 -12.47 -0.77 -10.76
C ARG A 51 -11.62 -2.03 -10.98
N ARG A 52 -10.30 -1.96 -10.72
CA ARG A 52 -9.39 -3.11 -10.86
C ARG A 52 -9.80 -4.28 -9.96
N LEU A 53 -10.20 -4.00 -8.71
CA LEU A 53 -10.68 -5.03 -7.80
C LEU A 53 -11.98 -5.66 -8.30
N ARG A 54 -12.93 -4.85 -8.79
CA ARG A 54 -14.17 -5.36 -9.39
C ARG A 54 -13.88 -6.27 -10.59
N GLU A 55 -12.99 -5.87 -11.49
CA GLU A 55 -12.57 -6.70 -12.64
C GLU A 55 -11.91 -8.00 -12.17
N LYS A 56 -10.96 -7.93 -11.23
CA LYS A 56 -10.27 -9.11 -10.67
C LYS A 56 -11.26 -10.12 -10.07
N HIS A 57 -12.27 -9.64 -9.35
CA HIS A 57 -13.28 -10.47 -8.70
C HIS A 57 -14.52 -10.71 -9.57
N ARG A 58 -14.51 -10.27 -10.85
CA ARG A 58 -15.63 -10.37 -11.79
C ARG A 58 -16.95 -9.80 -11.26
N ILE A 59 -16.86 -8.75 -10.45
CA ILE A 59 -18.01 -8.06 -9.85
C ILE A 59 -18.52 -7.01 -10.85
N ALA A 60 -19.74 -7.21 -11.36
CA ALA A 60 -20.44 -6.20 -12.15
C ALA A 60 -21.28 -5.29 -11.26
N ILE A 61 -21.16 -3.97 -11.42
CA ILE A 61 -22.05 -3.00 -10.78
C ILE A 61 -23.35 -2.97 -11.58
N ASN A 62 -24.31 -3.81 -11.21
CA ASN A 62 -25.70 -3.70 -11.68
C ASN A 62 -26.48 -2.72 -10.78
N ASP A 63 -27.72 -2.39 -11.15
CA ASP A 63 -28.53 -1.41 -10.39
C ASP A 63 -28.84 -1.85 -8.95
N VAL A 64 -28.74 -3.16 -8.66
CA VAL A 64 -28.88 -3.71 -7.30
C VAL A 64 -27.60 -3.46 -6.49
N ALA A 65 -26.43 -3.69 -7.07
CA ALA A 65 -25.12 -3.47 -6.43
C ALA A 65 -24.80 -1.98 -6.17
N ARG A 66 -25.56 -1.05 -6.76
CA ARG A 66 -25.50 0.38 -6.46
C ARG A 66 -26.29 0.78 -5.22
N LYS A 67 -27.18 -0.08 -4.73
CA LYS A 67 -27.95 0.21 -3.52
C LYS A 67 -27.05 -0.04 -2.30
N PRO A 68 -27.11 0.83 -1.28
CA PRO A 68 -26.45 0.58 -0.02
C PRO A 68 -26.89 -0.78 0.55
N LEU A 69 -25.95 -1.52 1.14
CA LEU A 69 -26.30 -2.73 1.88
C LEU A 69 -27.09 -2.35 3.14
N PRO A 70 -27.98 -3.25 3.61
CA PRO A 70 -28.64 -3.10 4.90
C PRO A 70 -27.62 -2.99 6.04
N ARG A 71 -27.99 -2.31 7.12
CA ARG A 71 -27.10 -2.08 8.27
C ARG A 71 -26.59 -3.39 8.88
N GLU A 72 -27.47 -4.38 8.92
CA GLU A 72 -27.24 -5.71 9.48
C GLU A 72 -26.05 -6.41 8.82
N ALA A 73 -25.83 -6.16 7.52
CA ALA A 73 -24.67 -6.71 6.81
C ALA A 73 -23.34 -6.10 7.28
N PHE A 74 -23.35 -4.86 7.77
CA PHE A 74 -22.16 -4.23 8.35
C PHE A 74 -21.91 -4.73 9.77
N ASP A 75 -22.97 -4.88 10.56
CA ASP A 75 -22.87 -5.40 11.93
C ASP A 75 -22.25 -6.82 11.91
N GLU A 76 -22.71 -7.71 11.01
CA GLU A 76 -22.15 -9.06 10.83
C GLU A 76 -20.66 -9.09 10.45
N MET A 77 -20.19 -8.15 9.62
CA MET A 77 -18.77 -8.07 9.21
C MET A 77 -17.83 -7.64 10.35
N TRP A 78 -18.35 -7.00 11.39
CA TRP A 78 -17.58 -6.44 12.51
C TRP A 78 -17.84 -7.14 13.85
N ASP A 79 -18.82 -8.03 13.94
CA ASP A 79 -19.18 -8.77 15.15
C ASP A 79 -18.30 -10.02 15.41
N GLU A 80 -17.38 -10.38 14.51
CA GLU A 80 -16.32 -11.36 14.81
C GLU A 80 -15.10 -10.67 15.46
N GLY A 81 -15.19 -10.49 16.78
CA GLY A 81 -14.09 -10.11 17.68
C GLY A 81 -13.56 -11.27 18.50
#